data_AF-A0A136LQ31-F1
#
_entry.id   AF-A0A136LQ31-F1
#
_cell.length_a   1.000
_cell.length_b   1.000
_cell.length_c   1.000
_cell.angle_alpha   90.00
_cell.angle_beta   90.00
_cell.angle_gamma   90.00
#
_symmetry.space_group_name_H-M   'P 1'
#
loop_
_entity.id
_entity.type
_entity.pdbx_description
1 polymer ?
#
loop_
_entity_poly.entity_id
_entity_poly.type
_entity_poly.pdbx_seq_one_letter_code
_entity_poly.pdbx_strand_id
1 'polypeptide(L)' 'MQRIVIDTNVFVSALIQKSYPYLIIHELFLTDKIMLCISDPVFEEYYAVLGRKKFFKISRISRKSQKNY' A
#
# COMPACT_ATOMS: atom_id res chain seq x y z
N MET A 1 -2.94 -0.83 -22.15
CA MET A 1 -3.11 -0.50 -20.72
C MET A 1 -3.89 -1.61 -20.06
N GLN A 2 -3.28 -2.39 -19.17
CA GLN A 2 -3.96 -3.52 -18.52
C GLN A 2 -4.78 -3.02 -17.33
N ARG A 3 -6.04 -3.46 -17.22
CA ARG A 3 -6.91 -3.19 -16.07
C ARG A 3 -6.74 -4.29 -15.04
N ILE A 4 -6.44 -3.92 -13.79
CA ILE A 4 -6.14 -4.89 -12.72
C ILE A 4 -6.91 -4.50 -11.47
N VAL A 5 -7.54 -5.49 -10.84
CA VAL A 5 -8.04 -5.38 -9.47
C VAL A 5 -6.98 -5.95 -8.55
N ILE A 6 -6.59 -5.19 -7.53
CA ILE A 6 -5.61 -5.62 -6.52
C ILE A 6 -6.36 -5.96 -5.24
N ASP A 7 -6.08 -7.14 -4.70
CA ASP A 7 -6.60 -7.56 -3.40
C ASP A 7 -6.18 -6.58 -2.28
N THR A 8 -7.08 -6.35 -1.33
CA THR A 8 -6.85 -5.47 -0.17
C THR A 8 -5.56 -5.77 0.57
N ASN A 9 -5.23 -7.05 0.80
CA ASN A 9 -4.01 -7.41 1.52
C ASN A 9 -2.75 -7.10 0.72
N VAL A 10 -2.79 -7.26 -0.61
CA VAL A 10 -1.66 -6.95 -1.48
C VAL A 10 -1.44 -5.44 -1.52
N PHE A 11 -2.51 -4.66 -1.70
CA PHE A 11 -2.45 -3.20 -1.70
C PHE A 11 -1.95 -2.65 -0.36
N VAL A 12 -2.51 -3.12 0.75
CA VAL A 12 -2.10 -2.71 2.09
C VAL A 12 -0.66 -3.11 2.38
N SER A 13 -0.24 -4.32 1.99
CA SER A 13 1.15 -4.77 2.15
C SER A 13 2.12 -3.90 1.38
N ALA A 14 1.75 -3.48 0.16
CA ALA A 14 2.55 -2.58 -0.67
C ALA A 14 2.78 -1.20 -0.05
N LEU A 15 1.81 -0.72 0.74
CA LEU A 15 1.89 0.58 1.42
C LEU A 15 2.69 0.53 2.74
N ILE A 16 2.70 -0.62 3.42
CA ILE A 16 3.32 -0.74 4.74
C ILE A 16 4.82 -1.02 4.67
N GLN A 17 5.25 -1.86 3.73
CA GLN A 17 6.61 -2.35 3.65
C GLN A 17 7.13 -2.33 2.21
N LYS A 18 8.41 -2.01 2.05
CA LYS A 18 9.11 -2.04 0.75
C LYS A 18 9.51 -3.47 0.36
N SER A 19 8.55 -4.39 0.30
CA SER A 19 8.73 -5.77 -0.20
C SER A 19 8.10 -5.94 -1.59
N TYR A 20 8.06 -7.14 -2.18
CA TYR A 20 7.57 -7.35 -3.56
C TYR A 20 6.23 -6.63 -3.92
N PRO A 21 5.19 -6.60 -3.05
CA PRO A 21 3.98 -5.84 -3.32
C PRO A 21 4.20 -4.33 -3.57
N TYR A 22 5.22 -3.73 -2.95
CA TYR A 22 5.59 -2.33 -3.17
C TYR A 22 5.89 -2.05 -4.64
N LEU A 23 6.52 -2.99 -5.36
CA LEU A 23 6.85 -2.83 -6.78
C LEU A 23 5.58 -2.72 -7.64
N ILE A 24 4.48 -3.35 -7.24
CA ILE A 24 3.20 -3.26 -7.96
C ILE A 24 2.72 -1.80 -7.97
N ILE A 25 2.78 -1.12 -6.83
CA ILE A 25 2.36 0.27 -6.74
C ILE A 25 3.41 1.19 -7.37
N HIS A 26 4.67 1.04 -6.97
CA HIS A 26 5.73 1.97 -7.34
C HIS A 26 6.16 1.86 -8.81
N GLU A 27 6.28 0.65 -9.33
CA GLU A 27 6.81 0.43 -10.69
C GLU A 27 5.73 0.18 -11.73
N LEU A 28 4.54 -0.28 -11.35
CA LEU A 28 3.47 -0.57 -12.31
C LEU A 28 2.37 0.49 -12.29
N PHE A 29 1.84 0.84 -11.11
CA PHE A 29 0.74 1.80 -11.01
C PHE A 29 1.22 3.24 -11.21
N LEU A 30 2.25 3.69 -10.47
CA LEU A 30 2.74 5.07 -10.57
C LEU A 30 3.43 5.40 -11.90
N THR A 31 3.84 4.40 -12.68
CA THR A 31 4.43 4.60 -14.02
C THR A 31 3.42 4.37 -15.14
N ASP A 32 2.12 4.35 -14.82
CA ASP A 32 1.02 4.17 -15.77
C ASP A 32 1.15 2.89 -16.64
N LYS A 33 1.74 1.81 -16.11
CA LYS A 33 1.77 0.51 -16.81
C LYS A 33 0.49 -0.31 -16.58
N ILE A 34 -0.21 -0.04 -15.49
CA ILE A 34 -1.48 -0.68 -15.14
C ILE A 34 -2.51 0.37 -14.70
N MET A 35 -3.78 0.07 -14.91
CA MET A 35 -4.90 0.84 -14.39
C MET A 35 -5.52 0.09 -13.22
N LEU A 36 -5.38 0.63 -12.01
CA LEU A 36 -6.01 0.07 -10.82
C LEU A 36 -7.53 0.27 -10.90
N CYS A 37 -8.27 -0.84 -10.87
CA CYS A 37 -9.71 -0.85 -10.80
C CYS A 37 -10.14 -1.09 -9.36
N ILE A 38 -10.90 -0.16 -8.80
CA ILE A 38 -11.41 -0.23 -7.44
C ILE A 38 -12.89 0.15 -7.44
N SER A 39 -13.66 -0.44 -6.53
CA SER A 39 -15.05 -0.07 -6.26
C SER A 39 -15.16 0.57 -4.89
N ASP A 40 -16.21 1.34 -4.65
CA ASP A 40 -16.41 2.03 -3.37
C ASP A 40 -16.32 1.09 -2.15
N PRO A 41 -16.93 -0.12 -2.15
CA PRO A 41 -16.80 -1.04 -1.02
C PRO A 41 -15.36 -1.48 -0.73
N VAL A 42 -14.55 -1.67 -1.78
CA VAL A 42 -13.13 -2.04 -1.65
C VAL A 42 -12.32 -0.87 -1.13
N PHE A 43 -12.64 0.36 -1.57
CA PHE A 43 -11.99 1.57 -1.09
C PHE A 43 -12.25 1.80 0.40
N GLU A 44 -13.49 1.60 0.87
CA GLU A 44 -13.84 1.66 2.30
C GLU A 44 -13.08 0.60 3.12
N GLU A 45 -12.92 -0.62 2.59
CA GLU A 45 -12.12 -1.65 3.24
C GLU A 45 -10.66 -1.21 3.41
N TYR A 46 -10.07 -0.56 2.41
CA TYR A 46 -8.69 -0.07 2.47
C TYR A 46 -8.52 0.90 3.65
N TYR A 47 -9.43 1.87 3.81
CA TYR A 47 -9.41 2.80 4.94
C TYR A 47 -9.60 2.08 6.27
N ALA A 48 -10.56 1.16 6.34
CA ALA A 48 -10.84 0.40 7.56
C ALA A 48 -9.63 -0.44 8.01
N VAL A 49 -8.89 -1.03 7.06
CA VAL A 49 -7.69 -1.81 7.34
C VAL A 49 -6.53 -0.90 7.76
N LEU A 50 -6.23 0.16 6.99
CA LEU A 50 -5.14 1.10 7.28
C LEU A 50 -5.37 1.86 8.60
N GLY A 51 -6.62 2.12 8.96
CA GLY A 51 -7.04 2.80 10.18
C GLY A 51 -6.83 2.01 11.47
N ARG A 52 -6.53 0.70 11.39
CA ARG A 52 -6.34 -0.14 12.59
C ARG A 52 -5.11 0.33 13.38
N LYS A 53 -5.24 0.51 14.70
CA LYS A 53 -4.19 0.98 15.63
C LYS A 53 -2.83 0.26 15.47
N LYS A 54 -2.82 -1.00 15.01
CA LYS A 54 -1.62 -1.80 14.73
C LYS A 54 -0.74 -1.19 13.63
N PHE A 55 -1.32 -0.62 12.58
CA PHE A 55 -0.59 -0.05 11.43
C PHE A 55 -0.11 1.39 11.67
N PHE A 56 -0.83 2.17 12.48
CA PHE A 56 -0.36 3.48 12.95
C PHE A 56 1.00 3.38 13.67
N LYS A 57 1.23 2.28 14.41
CA LYS A 57 2.49 2.06 15.14
C LYS A 57 3.68 1.85 14.18
N ILE A 58 3.46 1.30 12.99
CA ILE A 58 4.51 1.04 11.98
C ILE A 58 5.00 2.35 11.34
N SER A 59 4.08 3.30 11.05
CA SER A 59 4.45 4.64 10.56
C SER A 59 5.40 5.40 11.50
N ARG A 60 5.37 5.06 12.80
CA ARG A 60 6.21 5.68 13.83
C ARG A 60 7.57 5.01 14.00
N ILE A 61 7.73 3.75 13.59
CA ILE A 61 8.98 2.99 13.73
C ILE A 61 9.96 3.37 12.62
N SER A 62 9.49 3.65 11.39
CA SER A 62 10.38 4.01 10.27
C SER A 62 11.12 5.35 10.46
N ARG A 63 10.64 6.24 11.34
CA ARG A 63 11.29 7.54 11.61
C ARG A 63 12.41 7.47 12.65
N LYS A 64 12.52 6.40 13.44
CA LYS A 64 13.55 6.30 14.50
C LYS A 64 14.87 5.69 14.03
N SER A 65 14.93 5.10 12.83
CA SER A 65 16.15 4.46 12.31
C SER A 65 17.09 5.40 11.54
N GLN A 66 16.81 6.71 11.50
CA GLN A 66 17.59 7.70 10.74
C GLN A 66 18.38 8.68 11.61
N LYS A 67 18.65 8.35 12.88
CA LYS A 67 19.31 9.27 13.82
C LYS A 67 20.61 8.80 14.48
N ASN A 68 21.22 7.71 14.01
CA ASN A 68 22.54 7.28 14.49
C ASN A 68 23.34 6.62 13.36
N TYR A 69 23.91 7.40 12.45
CA TYR A 69 25.17 7.15 11.73
C TYR A 69 25.72 8.48 11.25
#